data_AF-A0A949AYP8-F1
#
_entry.id   AF-A0A949AYP8-F1
#
_cell.length_a   1.000
_cell.length_b   1.000
_cell.length_c   1.000
_cell.angle_alpha   90.00
_cell.angle_beta   90.00
_cell.angle_gamma   90.00
#
_symmetry.space_group_name_H-M   'P 1'
#
loop_
_entity.id
_entity.type
_entity.pdbx_description
1 polymer ?
#
loop_
_entity_poly.entity_id
_entity_poly.type
_entity_poly.pdbx_seq_one_letter_code
_entity_poly.pdbx_strand_id
1 'polypeptide(L)'
;HGRDQDVLGFVRQGASVAVALLFIRKGVILGQQAFFLAEPVGSDPEVLTEVLSRFYGEEDRYLPQEILLPFAGTDDPLLAEWLSEEKGSAVAIACPQRGDRVRLLEMAETNARQVLAAKKSKQASWQVLAEAMQKTFGLAKLPERIECLDISNLGGKQAVGSLVCFVGGEMAKDRYRHYAIHTVEGPDDYAMMGEVLARRFAKGLAQGDMPDLFLVDGGKGQLGVAMHALAELGIPGGVELAGIAKEKAEEGEKLYRPGRKNPLLLDRHSPVLLYLMRIRDEAHRYGITIHRRLRGKESLTSALEQIPGVGKGRKELLLRELGSMQRIVQASVEELGAVAGIGPALAAQIWAHLHGGEK
;
A
#
# COMPACT_ATOMS: atom_id res chain seq x y z
N HIS A 1 -35.50 2.93 20.38
CA HIS A 1 -34.57 3.97 19.91
C HIS A 1 -33.15 3.44 19.99
N GLY A 2 -32.48 3.23 18.85
CA GLY A 2 -31.11 2.72 18.84
C GLY A 2 -30.12 3.83 19.19
N ARG A 3 -29.15 3.51 20.06
CA ARG A 3 -28.05 4.41 20.41
C ARG A 3 -26.90 4.23 19.43
N ASP A 4 -26.05 5.25 19.34
CA ASP A 4 -24.79 5.17 18.60
C ASP A 4 -23.73 4.64 19.56
N GLN A 5 -23.30 3.40 19.32
CA GLN A 5 -22.44 2.64 20.20
C GLN A 5 -21.27 2.05 19.42
N ASP A 6 -20.09 2.04 20.02
CA ASP A 6 -19.00 1.19 19.54
C ASP A 6 -18.80 0.03 20.52
N VAL A 7 -18.58 -1.17 19.99
CA VAL A 7 -18.51 -2.39 20.80
C VAL A 7 -17.21 -3.11 20.53
N LEU A 8 -16.43 -3.34 21.60
CA LEU A 8 -15.13 -3.97 21.51
C LEU A 8 -15.20 -5.44 21.94
N GLY A 9 -14.68 -6.30 21.07
CA GLY A 9 -14.35 -7.67 21.37
C GLY A 9 -12.84 -7.82 21.48
N PHE A 10 -12.38 -8.60 22.46
CA PHE A 10 -10.97 -8.81 22.73
C PHE A 10 -10.70 -10.30 22.92
N VAL A 11 -9.67 -10.82 22.26
CA VAL A 11 -9.22 -12.21 22.43
C VAL A 11 -7.70 -12.23 22.51
N ARG A 12 -7.16 -12.74 23.62
CA ARG A 12 -5.75 -13.11 23.74
C ARG A 12 -5.60 -14.63 23.61
N GLN A 13 -4.65 -15.08 22.79
CA GLN A 13 -4.29 -16.49 22.70
C GLN A 13 -2.78 -16.67 22.58
N GLY A 14 -2.13 -17.05 23.69
CA GLY A 14 -0.68 -17.06 23.82
C GLY A 14 -0.17 -15.62 23.93
N ALA A 15 0.87 -15.28 23.17
CA ALA A 15 1.39 -13.93 23.12
C ALA A 15 0.52 -12.97 22.29
N SER A 16 -0.29 -13.47 21.34
CA SER A 16 -1.03 -12.63 20.39
C SER A 16 -2.41 -12.21 20.88
N VAL A 17 -2.80 -11.00 20.51
CA VAL A 17 -4.09 -10.37 20.81
C VAL A 17 -4.78 -9.96 19.50
N ALA A 18 -6.09 -10.18 19.43
CA ALA A 18 -6.93 -9.56 18.42
C ALA A 18 -8.05 -8.76 19.08
N VAL A 19 -8.34 -7.60 18.51
CA VAL A 19 -9.43 -6.72 18.92
C VAL A 19 -10.33 -6.48 17.72
N ALA A 20 -11.64 -6.61 17.90
CA ALA A 20 -12.63 -6.24 16.90
C ALA A 20 -13.52 -5.13 17.45
N LEU A 21 -13.69 -4.08 16.67
CA LEU A 21 -14.49 -2.91 16.97
C LEU A 21 -15.69 -2.90 16.03
N LEU A 22 -16.90 -2.98 16.57
CA LEU A 22 -18.14 -2.91 15.81
C LEU A 22 -18.73 -1.51 15.90
N PHE A 23 -19.07 -0.93 14.75
CA PHE A 23 -19.70 0.40 14.68
C PHE A 23 -21.21 0.23 14.61
N ILE A 24 -21.92 0.57 15.68
CA ILE A 24 -23.38 0.50 15.73
C ILE A 24 -23.94 1.92 15.72
N ARG A 25 -24.76 2.25 14.72
CA ARG A 25 -25.45 3.54 14.64
C ARG A 25 -26.94 3.31 14.55
N LYS A 26 -27.69 3.97 15.43
CA LYS A 26 -29.16 3.82 15.56
C LYS A 26 -29.59 2.34 15.68
N GLY A 27 -28.77 1.50 16.31
CA GLY A 27 -29.03 0.06 16.51
C GLY A 27 -28.69 -0.84 15.32
N VAL A 28 -28.07 -0.31 14.25
CA VAL A 28 -27.63 -1.08 13.08
C VAL A 28 -26.10 -1.13 13.02
N ILE A 29 -25.54 -2.30 12.72
CA ILE A 29 -24.09 -2.45 12.49
C ILE A 29 -23.76 -1.85 11.13
N LEU A 30 -23.01 -0.75 11.12
CA LEU A 30 -22.53 -0.11 9.88
C LEU A 30 -21.25 -0.76 9.35
N GLY A 31 -20.46 -1.36 10.22
CA GLY A 31 -19.20 -1.99 9.85
C GLY A 31 -18.41 -2.46 11.05
N GLN A 32 -17.17 -2.88 10.76
CA GLN A 32 -16.22 -3.30 11.77
C GLN A 32 -14.80 -2.88 11.40
N GLN A 33 -13.96 -2.74 12.42
CA GLN A 33 -12.52 -2.62 12.29
C GLN A 33 -11.84 -3.66 13.17
N ALA A 34 -10.72 -4.21 12.72
CA ALA A 34 -10.00 -5.25 13.45
C ALA A 34 -8.53 -4.88 13.61
N PHE A 35 -7.98 -5.23 14.76
CA PHE A 35 -6.58 -5.03 15.12
C PHE A 35 -5.99 -6.37 15.52
N PHE A 36 -4.75 -6.62 15.09
CA PHE A 36 -3.98 -7.79 15.49
C PHE A 36 -2.64 -7.33 16.01
N LEU A 37 -2.32 -7.74 17.24
CA LEU A 37 -1.05 -7.45 17.90
C LEU A 37 -0.36 -8.79 18.14
N ALA A 38 0.82 -8.99 17.55
CA ALA A 38 1.50 -10.28 17.60
C ALA A 38 1.99 -10.62 19.02
N GLU A 39 2.58 -9.64 19.70
CA GLU A 39 3.18 -9.76 21.03
C GLU A 39 3.10 -8.43 21.80
N PRO A 40 1.89 -7.92 22.12
CA PRO A 40 1.77 -6.68 22.87
C PRO A 40 2.28 -6.85 24.30
N VAL A 41 2.93 -5.81 24.79
CA VAL A 41 3.46 -5.73 26.16
C VAL A 41 2.35 -5.22 27.09
N GLY A 42 2.31 -5.76 28.31
CA GLY A 42 1.36 -5.33 29.33
C GLY A 42 0.12 -6.22 29.45
N SER A 43 -0.70 -5.86 30.42
CA SER A 43 -1.96 -6.49 30.77
C SER A 43 -3.04 -6.25 29.70
N ASP A 44 -4.07 -7.09 29.67
CA ASP A 44 -5.18 -6.95 28.71
C ASP A 44 -5.86 -5.57 28.74
N PRO A 45 -6.04 -4.93 29.91
CA PRO A 45 -6.52 -3.56 29.96
C PRO A 45 -5.58 -2.55 29.30
N GLU A 46 -4.28 -2.59 29.58
CA GLU A 46 -3.32 -1.67 28.99
C GLU A 46 -3.30 -1.78 27.46
N VAL A 47 -3.31 -3.01 26.94
CA VAL A 47 -3.35 -3.28 25.49
C VAL A 47 -4.62 -2.74 24.86
N LEU A 48 -5.77 -2.93 25.51
CA LEU A 48 -7.05 -2.43 25.00
C LEU A 48 -7.10 -0.89 25.01
N THR A 49 -6.57 -0.25 26.06
CA THR A 49 -6.45 1.22 26.15
C THR A 49 -5.54 1.78 25.06
N GLU A 50 -4.43 1.13 24.75
CA GLU A 50 -3.55 1.52 23.63
C GLU A 50 -4.30 1.47 22.29
N VAL A 51 -5.03 0.38 22.04
CA VAL A 51 -5.84 0.23 20.82
C VAL A 51 -6.89 1.32 20.71
N LEU A 52 -7.60 1.63 21.80
CA LEU A 52 -8.60 2.69 21.86
C LEU A 52 -7.98 4.07 21.59
N SER A 53 -6.89 4.40 22.26
CA SER A 53 -6.19 5.67 22.12
C SER A 53 -5.68 5.87 20.69
N ARG A 54 -5.11 4.83 20.09
CA ARG A 54 -4.66 4.85 18.70
C ARG A 54 -5.82 5.02 17.72
N PHE A 55 -6.94 4.33 17.96
CA PHE A 55 -8.08 4.37 17.05
C PHE A 55 -8.80 5.72 17.08
N TYR A 56 -9.07 6.24 18.28
CA TYR A 56 -9.80 7.50 18.44
C TYR A 56 -8.91 8.75 18.36
N GLY A 57 -7.58 8.61 18.43
CA GLY A 57 -6.64 9.71 18.26
C GLY A 57 -6.36 10.09 16.79
N GLU A 58 -6.94 9.37 15.81
CA GLU A 58 -6.90 9.79 14.40
C GLU A 58 -7.86 10.95 14.15
N GLU A 59 -7.42 11.97 13.40
CA GLU A 59 -8.26 13.11 13.01
C GLU A 59 -9.54 12.67 12.28
N ASP A 60 -10.63 13.44 12.45
CA ASP A 60 -11.95 13.23 11.84
C ASP A 60 -12.65 11.89 12.18
N ARG A 61 -12.25 11.21 13.26
CA ARG A 61 -12.93 10.00 13.70
C ARG A 61 -14.29 10.30 14.35
N TYR A 62 -15.30 9.53 13.95
CA TYR A 62 -16.62 9.60 14.56
C TYR A 62 -16.58 9.02 15.98
N LEU A 63 -16.99 9.81 16.98
CA LEU A 63 -17.06 9.41 18.39
C LEU A 63 -18.50 9.02 18.79
N PRO A 64 -18.74 7.77 19.28
CA PRO A 64 -20.08 7.31 19.66
C PRO A 64 -20.57 7.94 20.97
N GLN A 65 -21.84 7.72 21.32
CA GLN A 65 -22.37 8.11 22.64
C GLN A 65 -21.94 7.14 23.74
N GLU A 66 -21.69 5.89 23.39
CA GLU A 66 -21.35 4.85 24.34
C GLU A 66 -20.34 3.87 23.72
N ILE A 67 -19.33 3.49 24.50
CA ILE A 67 -18.33 2.49 24.14
C ILE A 67 -18.50 1.31 25.09
N LEU A 68 -18.72 0.12 24.55
CA LEU A 68 -18.86 -1.11 25.31
C LEU A 68 -17.56 -1.89 25.32
N LEU A 69 -17.04 -2.16 26.52
CA LEU A 69 -15.78 -2.87 26.75
C LEU A 69 -16.02 -4.28 27.30
N PRO A 70 -15.17 -5.26 26.92
CA PRO A 70 -15.36 -6.66 27.29
C PRO A 70 -15.00 -6.99 28.75
N PHE A 71 -14.18 -6.16 29.40
CA PHE A 71 -13.80 -6.32 30.81
C PHE A 71 -13.50 -4.98 31.47
N ALA A 72 -13.55 -4.95 32.80
CA ALA A 72 -13.22 -3.78 33.61
C ALA A 72 -11.70 -3.54 33.68
N GLY A 73 -11.28 -2.34 34.10
CA GLY A 73 -9.87 -1.94 34.18
C GLY A 73 -9.38 -1.13 32.97
N THR A 74 -10.25 -0.93 31.97
CA THR A 74 -10.06 -0.01 30.83
C THR A 74 -11.02 1.17 30.86
N ASP A 75 -11.91 1.21 31.84
CA ASP A 75 -12.78 2.30 32.21
C ASP A 75 -12.01 3.41 32.94
N ASP A 76 -10.84 3.78 32.39
CA ASP A 76 -10.04 4.90 32.87
C ASP A 76 -10.88 6.18 32.74
N PRO A 77 -11.18 6.89 33.85
CA PRO A 77 -11.89 8.15 33.80
C PRO A 77 -11.28 9.17 32.84
N LEU A 78 -9.95 9.14 32.68
CA LEU A 78 -9.23 10.03 31.76
C LEU A 78 -9.57 9.75 30.29
N LEU A 79 -9.79 8.48 29.93
CA LEU A 79 -10.17 8.11 28.57
C LEU A 79 -11.58 8.61 28.23
N ALA A 80 -12.54 8.45 29.16
CA ALA A 80 -13.91 8.93 28.97
C ALA A 80 -13.97 10.47 28.90
N GLU A 81 -13.19 11.16 29.73
CA GLU A 81 -13.08 12.61 29.74
C GLU A 81 -12.50 13.13 28.42
N TRP A 82 -11.34 12.62 28.01
CA TRP A 82 -10.70 12.98 26.75
C TRP A 82 -11.62 12.77 25.53
N LEU A 83 -12.27 11.60 25.44
CA LEU A 83 -13.20 11.32 24.34
C LEU A 83 -14.44 12.24 24.36
N SER A 84 -14.88 12.65 25.55
CA SER A 84 -16.00 13.59 25.69
C SER A 84 -15.63 15.01 25.27
N GLU A 85 -14.41 15.45 25.59
CA GLU A 85 -13.85 16.73 25.16
C GLU A 85 -13.71 16.78 23.63
N GLU A 86 -13.07 15.79 23.02
CA GLU A 86 -12.90 15.70 21.56
C GLU A 86 -14.24 15.69 20.82
N LYS A 87 -15.25 15.01 21.37
CA LYS A 87 -16.59 14.97 20.78
C LYS A 87 -17.39 16.26 20.99
N GLY A 88 -17.09 17.03 22.04
CA GLY A 88 -17.93 18.13 22.53
C GLY A 88 -19.23 17.68 23.21
N SER A 89 -19.37 16.40 23.57
CA SER A 89 -20.52 15.86 24.32
C SER A 89 -20.12 14.57 25.05
N ALA A 90 -20.87 14.21 26.10
CA ALA A 90 -20.56 13.05 26.92
C ALA A 90 -20.44 11.74 26.11
N VAL A 91 -19.35 11.00 26.37
CA VAL A 91 -19.08 9.65 25.90
C VAL A 91 -19.06 8.72 27.11
N ALA A 92 -20.01 7.78 27.16
CA ALA A 92 -20.06 6.80 28.24
C ALA A 92 -19.19 5.58 27.90
N ILE A 93 -18.34 5.15 28.82
CA ILE A 93 -17.64 3.87 28.74
C ILE A 93 -18.32 2.89 29.70
N ALA A 94 -18.68 1.70 29.21
CA ALA A 94 -19.41 0.71 30.01
C ALA A 94 -18.90 -0.71 29.77
N CYS A 95 -18.84 -1.50 30.85
CA CYS A 95 -18.58 -2.93 30.79
C CYS A 95 -19.84 -3.72 31.18
N PRO A 96 -20.78 -3.94 30.23
CA PRO A 96 -22.06 -4.59 30.53
C PRO A 96 -21.87 -6.06 30.92
N GLN A 97 -22.56 -6.48 31.98
CA GLN A 97 -22.47 -7.84 32.52
C GLN A 97 -23.71 -8.70 32.22
N ARG A 98 -24.83 -8.09 31.81
CA ARG A 98 -26.10 -8.78 31.47
C ARG A 98 -26.88 -8.03 30.37
N GLY A 99 -27.82 -8.74 29.74
CA GLY A 99 -28.78 -8.18 28.78
C GLY A 99 -28.25 -8.10 27.34
N ASP A 100 -28.98 -7.38 26.48
CA ASP A 100 -28.69 -7.32 25.03
C ASP A 100 -27.31 -6.74 24.69
N ARG A 101 -26.77 -5.89 25.56
CA ARG A 101 -25.42 -5.33 25.39
C ARG A 101 -24.32 -6.39 25.47
N VAL A 102 -24.52 -7.44 26.28
CA VAL A 102 -23.57 -8.57 26.36
C VAL A 102 -23.56 -9.36 25.07
N ARG A 103 -24.72 -9.54 24.42
CA ARG A 103 -24.79 -10.20 23.11
C ARG A 103 -23.98 -9.46 22.03
N LEU A 104 -23.92 -8.12 22.12
CA LEU A 104 -23.07 -7.32 21.23
C LEU A 104 -21.59 -7.57 21.51
N LEU A 105 -21.19 -7.65 22.79
CA LEU A 105 -19.82 -8.01 23.17
C LEU A 105 -19.44 -9.42 22.69
N GLU A 106 -20.30 -10.41 22.87
CA GLU A 106 -20.09 -11.79 22.41
C GLU A 106 -19.90 -11.86 20.88
N MET A 107 -20.68 -11.07 20.14
CA MET A 107 -20.53 -10.93 18.69
C MET A 107 -19.19 -10.28 18.33
N ALA A 108 -18.81 -9.19 19.00
CA ALA A 108 -17.52 -8.55 18.77
C ALA A 108 -16.36 -9.49 19.11
N GLU A 109 -16.45 -10.25 20.20
CA GLU A 109 -15.45 -11.25 20.61
C GLU A 109 -15.34 -12.38 19.57
N THR A 110 -16.47 -12.85 19.04
CA THR A 110 -16.49 -13.83 17.95
C THR A 110 -15.74 -13.31 16.72
N ASN A 111 -15.93 -12.05 16.36
CA ASN A 111 -15.20 -11.43 15.25
C ASN A 111 -13.70 -11.31 15.56
N ALA A 112 -13.33 -10.93 16.79
CA ALA A 112 -11.93 -10.89 17.21
C ALA A 112 -11.26 -12.28 17.13
N ARG A 113 -11.99 -13.34 17.52
CA ARG A 113 -11.51 -14.73 17.41
C ARG A 113 -11.31 -15.15 15.96
N GLN A 114 -12.20 -14.76 15.05
CA GLN A 114 -12.07 -15.01 13.61
C GLN A 114 -10.84 -14.30 13.02
N VAL A 115 -10.60 -13.05 13.41
CA VAL A 115 -9.42 -12.27 13.00
C VAL A 115 -8.13 -12.97 13.44
N LEU A 116 -8.07 -13.40 14.70
CA LEU A 116 -6.92 -14.09 15.25
C LEU A 116 -6.67 -15.43 14.54
N ALA A 117 -7.71 -16.22 14.33
CA ALA A 117 -7.61 -17.50 13.61
C ALA A 117 -7.16 -17.31 12.15
N ALA A 118 -7.72 -16.31 11.45
CA ALA A 118 -7.32 -16.00 10.09
C ALA A 118 -5.86 -15.54 10.00
N LYS A 119 -5.38 -14.70 10.93
CA LYS A 119 -3.99 -14.25 10.96
C LYS A 119 -3.02 -15.40 11.26
N LYS A 120 -3.32 -16.26 12.25
CA LYS A 120 -2.51 -17.46 12.53
C LYS A 120 -2.45 -18.42 11.34
N SER A 121 -3.59 -18.68 10.70
CA SER A 121 -3.66 -19.54 9.51
C SER A 121 -2.81 -18.98 8.37
N LYS A 122 -2.86 -17.66 8.13
CA LYS A 122 -2.00 -17.01 7.12
C LYS A 122 -0.52 -17.11 7.47
N GLN A 123 -0.15 -16.86 8.72
CA GLN A 123 1.24 -16.95 9.17
C GLN A 123 1.79 -18.36 9.04
N ALA A 124 1.02 -19.38 9.41
CA ALA A 124 1.38 -20.78 9.20
C ALA A 124 1.51 -21.13 7.71
N SER A 125 0.58 -20.66 6.87
CA SER A 125 0.65 -20.85 5.42
C SER A 125 1.91 -20.19 4.83
N TRP A 126 2.25 -18.99 5.31
CA TRP A 126 3.45 -18.27 4.92
C TRP A 126 4.70 -19.03 5.33
N GLN A 127 4.77 -19.53 6.57
CA GLN A 127 5.92 -20.29 7.07
C GLN A 127 6.26 -21.47 6.16
N VAL A 128 5.25 -22.27 5.79
CA VAL A 128 5.40 -23.41 4.87
C VAL A 128 5.91 -22.95 3.49
N LEU A 129 5.37 -21.84 2.97
CA LEU A 129 5.78 -21.28 1.69
C LEU A 129 7.22 -20.74 1.74
N ALA A 130 7.59 -20.01 2.79
CA ALA A 130 8.93 -19.46 2.99
C ALA A 130 9.98 -20.58 3.10
N GLU A 131 9.66 -21.68 3.79
CA GLU A 131 10.51 -22.88 3.84
C GLU A 131 10.67 -23.54 2.47
N ALA A 132 9.59 -23.63 1.69
CA ALA A 132 9.65 -24.14 0.32
C ALA A 132 10.49 -23.23 -0.58
N MET A 133 10.38 -21.90 -0.44
CA MET A 133 11.22 -20.92 -1.14
C MET A 133 12.69 -21.06 -0.76
N GLN A 134 13.00 -21.16 0.53
CA GLN A 134 14.35 -21.36 1.03
C GLN A 134 14.99 -22.60 0.42
N LYS A 135 14.29 -23.73 0.38
CA LYS A 135 14.77 -24.97 -0.25
C LYS A 135 14.94 -24.82 -1.76
N THR A 136 13.96 -24.22 -2.44
CA THR A 136 13.96 -24.06 -3.90
C THR A 136 15.12 -23.19 -4.40
N PHE A 137 15.35 -22.07 -3.72
CA PHE A 137 16.39 -21.12 -4.07
C PHE A 137 17.70 -21.32 -3.31
N GLY A 138 17.75 -22.24 -2.34
CA GLY A 138 18.92 -22.45 -1.47
C GLY A 138 19.31 -21.18 -0.72
N LEU A 139 18.33 -20.48 -0.15
CA LEU A 139 18.52 -19.22 0.59
C LEU A 139 19.16 -19.49 1.95
N ALA A 140 20.03 -18.60 2.40
CA ALA A 140 20.67 -18.74 3.72
C ALA A 140 19.67 -18.66 4.88
N LYS A 141 18.62 -17.84 4.75
CA LYS A 141 17.56 -17.62 5.73
C LYS A 141 16.18 -17.73 5.08
N LEU A 142 15.14 -17.90 5.91
CA LEU A 142 13.77 -17.78 5.45
C LEU A 142 13.54 -16.33 4.97
N PRO A 143 13.00 -16.14 3.76
CA PRO A 143 12.66 -14.80 3.30
C PRO A 143 11.44 -14.32 4.08
N GLU A 144 11.55 -13.22 4.82
CA GLU A 144 10.40 -12.59 5.49
C GLU A 144 9.91 -11.39 4.69
N ARG A 145 10.85 -10.60 4.17
CA ARG A 145 10.62 -9.46 3.29
C ARG A 145 11.14 -9.72 1.89
N ILE A 146 10.25 -9.61 0.92
CA ILE A 146 10.55 -9.74 -0.51
C ILE A 146 10.21 -8.45 -1.21
N GLU A 147 11.15 -7.90 -1.97
CA GLU A 147 10.90 -6.78 -2.86
C GLU A 147 10.95 -7.22 -4.31
N CYS A 148 10.16 -6.59 -5.18
CA CYS A 148 10.21 -6.84 -6.61
C CYS A 148 10.25 -5.53 -7.39
N LEU A 149 11.19 -5.46 -8.34
CA LEU A 149 11.35 -4.32 -9.24
C LEU A 149 10.94 -4.70 -10.67
N ASP A 150 10.02 -3.91 -11.21
CA ASP A 150 9.68 -3.85 -12.63
C ASP A 150 10.21 -2.54 -13.23
N ILE A 151 10.78 -2.60 -14.43
CA ILE A 151 11.15 -1.42 -15.23
C ILE A 151 10.17 -1.31 -16.38
N SER A 152 9.41 -0.22 -16.38
CA SER A 152 8.46 0.08 -17.44
C SER A 152 8.88 1.37 -18.16
N ASN A 153 8.86 1.34 -19.50
CA ASN A 153 9.19 2.47 -20.35
C ASN A 153 8.00 2.86 -21.24
N LEU A 154 7.61 4.13 -21.19
CA LEU A 154 6.62 4.70 -22.10
C LEU A 154 7.30 5.39 -23.28
N GLY A 155 7.51 4.65 -24.36
CA GLY A 155 7.87 5.22 -25.66
C GLY A 155 9.12 6.13 -25.63
N GLY A 156 10.04 5.88 -24.69
CA GLY A 156 11.34 6.56 -24.60
C GLY A 156 11.36 7.91 -23.89
N LYS A 157 10.25 8.41 -23.31
CA LYS A 157 10.23 9.75 -22.67
C LYS A 157 10.07 9.75 -21.15
N GLN A 158 9.49 8.70 -20.56
CA GLN A 158 9.27 8.61 -19.12
C GLN A 158 9.40 7.15 -18.66
N ALA A 159 10.62 6.76 -18.33
CA ALA A 159 10.89 5.47 -17.71
C ALA A 159 10.69 5.56 -16.20
N VAL A 160 10.04 4.54 -15.64
CA VAL A 160 9.78 4.45 -14.19
C VAL A 160 10.10 3.03 -13.70
N GLY A 161 10.91 2.95 -12.64
CA GLY A 161 11.06 1.74 -11.86
C GLY A 161 9.95 1.63 -10.82
N SER A 162 9.28 0.49 -10.77
CA SER A 162 8.18 0.21 -9.85
C SER A 162 8.59 -0.88 -8.87
N LEU A 163 8.77 -0.49 -7.61
CA LEU A 163 9.18 -1.36 -6.53
C LEU A 163 7.97 -1.69 -5.65
N VAL A 164 7.65 -2.97 -5.53
CA VAL A 164 6.63 -3.48 -4.61
C VAL A 164 7.29 -4.30 -3.51
N CYS A 165 6.66 -4.34 -2.34
CA CYS A 165 7.18 -5.01 -1.17
C CYS A 165 6.13 -5.96 -0.60
N PHE A 166 6.56 -7.16 -0.24
CA PHE A 166 5.78 -8.13 0.49
C PHE A 166 6.49 -8.45 1.81
N VAL A 167 5.72 -8.56 2.90
CA VAL A 167 6.21 -8.92 4.23
C VAL A 167 5.30 -10.00 4.79
N GLY A 168 5.87 -11.12 5.24
CA GLY A 168 5.07 -12.20 5.82
C GLY A 168 4.03 -12.80 4.87
N GLY A 169 4.31 -12.81 3.56
CA GLY A 169 3.35 -13.29 2.56
C GLY A 169 2.33 -12.25 2.07
N GLU A 170 2.25 -11.08 2.71
CA GLU A 170 1.25 -10.03 2.44
C GLU A 170 1.86 -8.79 1.77
N MET A 171 1.06 -8.03 1.00
CA MET A 171 1.49 -6.79 0.35
C MET A 171 1.72 -5.69 1.40
N ALA A 172 2.91 -5.09 1.43
CA ALA A 172 3.26 -3.95 2.27
C ALA A 172 3.23 -2.65 1.44
N LYS A 173 2.01 -2.14 1.18
CA LYS A 173 1.77 -1.01 0.25
C LYS A 173 2.43 0.30 0.70
N ASP A 174 2.57 0.50 2.01
CA ASP A 174 3.29 1.61 2.63
C ASP A 174 4.77 1.65 2.25
N ARG A 175 5.32 0.50 1.80
CA ARG A 175 6.70 0.34 1.35
C ARG A 175 6.87 0.36 -0.17
N TYR A 176 5.79 0.51 -0.93
CA TYR A 176 5.88 0.60 -2.40
C TYR A 176 6.54 1.91 -2.82
N ARG A 177 7.36 1.89 -3.87
CA ARG A 177 8.07 3.08 -4.36
C ARG A 177 8.08 3.12 -5.88
N HIS A 178 7.94 4.31 -6.44
CA HIS A 178 8.29 4.59 -7.82
C HIS A 178 9.61 5.34 -7.88
N TYR A 179 10.46 4.96 -8.81
CA TYR A 179 11.72 5.61 -9.12
C TYR A 179 11.60 6.22 -10.50
N ALA A 180 11.56 7.56 -10.55
CA ALA A 180 11.74 8.25 -11.81
C ALA A 180 13.19 8.09 -12.27
N ILE A 181 13.36 7.72 -13.54
CA ILE A 181 14.65 7.52 -14.19
C ILE A 181 14.92 8.76 -15.03
N HIS A 182 16.08 9.38 -14.82
CA HIS A 182 16.43 10.66 -15.45
C HIS A 182 17.76 10.63 -16.19
N THR A 183 18.65 9.68 -15.84
CA THR A 183 20.06 9.73 -16.28
C THR A 183 20.32 8.89 -17.54
N VAL A 184 19.33 8.14 -18.00
CA VAL A 184 19.45 7.22 -19.14
C VAL A 184 18.67 7.78 -20.32
N GLU A 185 19.40 8.08 -21.41
CA GLU A 185 18.80 8.50 -22.68
C GLU A 185 18.50 7.28 -23.56
N GLY A 186 17.28 7.18 -24.08
CA GLY A 186 16.84 6.08 -24.95
C GLY A 186 16.38 4.82 -24.19
N PRO A 187 15.88 3.79 -24.90
CA PRO A 187 15.28 2.60 -24.30
C PRO A 187 16.32 1.54 -23.90
N ASP A 188 17.28 1.89 -23.04
CA ASP A 188 18.20 0.91 -22.44
C ASP A 188 17.69 0.42 -21.08
N ASP A 189 16.88 -0.64 -21.10
CA ASP A 189 16.26 -1.21 -19.89
C ASP A 189 17.30 -1.67 -18.84
N TYR A 190 18.51 -2.07 -19.25
CA TYR A 190 19.56 -2.48 -18.31
C TYR A 190 20.16 -1.29 -17.60
N ALA A 191 20.48 -0.21 -18.32
CA ALA A 191 20.98 1.02 -17.72
C ALA A 191 19.94 1.64 -16.77
N MET A 192 18.67 1.67 -17.19
CA MET A 192 17.55 2.14 -16.37
C MET A 192 17.40 1.35 -15.08
N MET A 193 17.46 0.02 -15.17
CA MET A 193 17.43 -0.87 -14.02
C MET A 193 18.62 -0.61 -13.09
N GLY A 194 19.81 -0.45 -13.65
CA GLY A 194 21.03 -0.14 -12.91
C GLY A 194 20.91 1.13 -12.08
N GLU A 195 20.38 2.23 -12.66
CA GLU A 195 20.16 3.49 -11.94
C GLU A 195 19.26 3.29 -10.72
N VAL A 196 18.14 2.59 -10.90
CA VAL A 196 17.15 2.37 -9.83
C VAL A 196 17.73 1.47 -8.73
N LEU A 197 18.40 0.39 -9.11
CA LEU A 197 18.99 -0.57 -8.16
C LEU A 197 20.12 0.06 -7.35
N ALA A 198 21.01 0.83 -7.98
CA ALA A 198 22.06 1.56 -7.28
C ALA A 198 21.47 2.48 -6.20
N ARG A 199 20.43 3.25 -6.55
CA ARG A 199 19.75 4.14 -5.60
C ARG A 199 19.03 3.38 -4.48
N ARG A 200 18.30 2.31 -4.81
CA ARG A 200 17.54 1.50 -3.84
C ARG A 200 18.48 0.79 -2.86
N PHE A 201 19.55 0.18 -3.34
CA PHE A 201 20.49 -0.55 -2.50
C PHE A 201 21.38 0.39 -1.68
N ALA A 202 21.84 1.52 -2.22
CA ALA A 202 22.59 2.51 -1.45
C ALA A 202 21.76 3.06 -0.28
N LYS A 203 20.49 3.42 -0.53
CA LYS A 203 19.58 3.87 0.51
C LYS A 203 19.28 2.77 1.53
N GLY A 204 19.03 1.55 1.06
CA GLY A 204 18.79 0.39 1.93
C GLY A 204 19.96 0.10 2.85
N LEU A 205 21.19 0.13 2.33
CA LEU A 205 22.40 -0.06 3.13
C LEU A 205 22.53 1.04 4.19
N ALA A 206 22.38 2.31 3.81
CA ALA A 206 22.51 3.44 4.73
C ALA A 206 21.48 3.42 5.87
N GLN A 207 20.30 2.83 5.63
CA GLN A 207 19.19 2.78 6.58
C GLN A 207 19.06 1.43 7.30
N GLY A 208 19.90 0.44 7.00
CA GLY A 208 19.71 -0.93 7.47
C GLY A 208 18.42 -1.58 6.95
N ASP A 209 17.93 -1.12 5.80
CA ASP A 209 16.60 -1.42 5.25
C ASP A 209 16.69 -2.25 3.95
N MET A 210 17.39 -3.39 4.02
CA MET A 210 17.59 -4.32 2.90
C MET A 210 16.63 -5.53 2.96
N PRO A 211 15.98 -5.94 1.85
CA PRO A 211 15.10 -7.10 1.86
C PRO A 211 15.86 -8.42 2.00
N ASP A 212 15.17 -9.49 2.37
CA ASP A 212 15.79 -10.82 2.44
C ASP A 212 15.98 -11.41 1.04
N LEU A 213 15.01 -11.17 0.16
CA LEU A 213 15.02 -11.57 -1.24
C LEU A 213 14.60 -10.39 -2.12
N PHE A 214 15.42 -10.08 -3.12
CA PHE A 214 15.10 -9.10 -4.15
C PHE A 214 14.82 -9.81 -5.47
N LEU A 215 13.60 -9.67 -5.96
CA LEU A 215 13.11 -10.24 -7.20
C LEU A 215 13.18 -9.20 -8.32
N VAL A 216 13.74 -9.59 -9.45
CA VAL A 216 13.76 -8.75 -10.65
C VAL A 216 12.75 -9.31 -11.64
N ASP A 217 11.87 -8.45 -12.18
CA ASP A 217 11.03 -8.81 -13.32
C ASP A 217 11.91 -8.79 -14.58
N GLY A 218 12.46 -9.96 -14.91
CA GLY A 218 13.47 -10.09 -15.94
C GLY A 218 14.24 -11.39 -15.87
N GLY A 219 14.91 -11.68 -16.99
CA GLY A 219 15.72 -12.87 -17.13
C GLY A 219 17.12 -12.69 -16.54
N LYS A 220 18.05 -13.52 -17.03
CA LYS A 220 19.43 -13.55 -16.57
C LYS A 220 20.17 -12.21 -16.74
N GLY A 221 19.86 -11.43 -17.77
CA GLY A 221 20.49 -10.14 -18.03
C GLY A 221 20.16 -9.13 -16.92
N GLN A 222 18.86 -8.96 -16.64
CA GLN A 222 18.36 -8.08 -15.58
C GLN A 222 18.86 -8.51 -14.19
N LEU A 223 18.87 -9.83 -13.91
CA LEU A 223 19.47 -10.36 -12.69
C LEU A 223 20.96 -10.02 -12.57
N GLY A 224 21.70 -10.07 -13.68
CA GLY A 224 23.11 -9.68 -13.74
C GLY A 224 23.35 -8.21 -13.39
N VAL A 225 22.45 -7.32 -13.82
CA VAL A 225 22.49 -5.88 -13.43
C VAL A 225 22.33 -5.72 -11.92
N ALA A 226 21.41 -6.45 -11.31
CA ALA A 226 21.22 -6.41 -9.85
C ALA A 226 22.41 -6.95 -9.07
N MET A 227 23.04 -8.02 -9.58
CA MET A 227 24.28 -8.54 -9.01
C MET A 227 25.41 -7.51 -9.07
N HIS A 228 25.54 -6.80 -10.20
CA HIS A 228 26.55 -5.78 -10.37
C HIS A 228 26.34 -4.61 -9.41
N ALA A 229 25.11 -4.10 -9.29
CA ALA A 229 24.78 -3.00 -8.40
C ALA A 229 25.07 -3.32 -6.91
N LEU A 230 24.83 -4.55 -6.45
CA LEU A 230 25.22 -4.96 -5.09
C LEU A 230 26.75 -5.07 -4.92
N ALA A 231 27.45 -5.57 -5.94
CA ALA A 231 28.90 -5.71 -5.91
C ALA A 231 29.60 -4.34 -5.82
N GLU A 232 29.11 -3.33 -6.55
CA GLU A 232 29.64 -1.96 -6.50
C GLU A 232 29.53 -1.32 -5.10
N LEU A 233 28.48 -1.68 -4.34
CA LEU A 233 28.28 -1.20 -2.97
C LEU A 233 29.12 -1.95 -1.93
N GLY A 234 29.92 -2.93 -2.34
CA GLY A 234 30.71 -3.75 -1.43
C GLY A 234 29.86 -4.59 -0.48
N ILE A 235 28.66 -5.01 -0.92
CA ILE A 235 27.75 -5.88 -0.17
C ILE A 235 27.83 -7.31 -0.74
N PRO A 236 28.86 -8.11 -0.44
CA PRO A 236 28.95 -9.49 -0.93
C PRO A 236 28.00 -10.47 -0.21
N GLY A 237 27.19 -10.00 0.75
CA GLY A 237 26.20 -10.82 1.46
C GLY A 237 25.19 -9.97 2.24
N GLY A 238 23.94 -10.45 2.33
CA GLY A 238 22.88 -9.80 3.10
C GLY A 238 21.51 -9.79 2.40
N VAL A 239 21.51 -9.83 1.07
CA VAL A 239 20.30 -9.88 0.22
C VAL A 239 20.45 -11.01 -0.79
N GLU A 240 19.47 -11.89 -0.84
CA GLU A 240 19.37 -12.92 -1.88
C GLU A 240 18.74 -12.31 -3.14
N LEU A 241 19.19 -12.73 -4.32
CA LEU A 241 18.64 -12.25 -5.59
C LEU A 241 17.94 -13.37 -6.36
N ALA A 242 16.84 -13.05 -7.02
CA ALA A 242 16.21 -13.92 -7.99
C ALA A 242 15.66 -13.11 -9.18
N GLY A 243 15.57 -13.75 -10.34
CA GLY A 243 14.85 -13.22 -11.50
C GLY A 243 13.63 -14.09 -11.80
N ILE A 244 12.53 -13.46 -12.23
CA ILE A 244 11.38 -14.16 -12.81
C ILE A 244 11.14 -13.58 -14.20
N ALA A 245 11.05 -14.42 -15.21
CA ALA A 245 10.76 -13.99 -16.57
C ALA A 245 9.66 -14.84 -17.19
N LYS A 246 8.73 -14.15 -17.84
CA LYS A 246 7.73 -14.77 -18.69
C LYS A 246 8.39 -15.18 -20.00
N GLU A 247 8.34 -16.47 -20.32
CA GLU A 247 8.69 -16.92 -21.67
C GLU A 247 7.44 -17.12 -22.54
N LYS A 248 7.67 -17.48 -23.81
CA LYS A 248 6.61 -17.74 -24.80
C LYS A 248 5.50 -18.60 -24.18
N ALA A 249 4.26 -18.35 -24.59
CA ALA A 249 3.04 -18.86 -23.95
C ALA A 249 3.03 -20.37 -23.63
N GLU A 250 3.86 -21.18 -24.28
CA GLU A 250 3.94 -22.63 -24.10
C GLU A 250 4.97 -23.09 -23.04
N GLU A 251 6.04 -22.32 -22.79
CA GLU A 251 7.17 -22.75 -21.94
C GLU A 251 6.98 -22.45 -20.45
N GLY A 252 6.03 -21.56 -20.10
CA GLY A 252 5.77 -21.17 -18.72
C GLY A 252 6.78 -20.16 -18.16
N GLU A 253 6.76 -20.01 -16.84
CA GLU A 253 7.56 -19.04 -16.10
C GLU A 253 8.93 -19.62 -15.74
N LYS A 254 10.01 -18.85 -15.96
CA LYS A 254 11.38 -19.25 -15.64
C LYS A 254 11.92 -18.44 -14.47
N LEU A 255 12.52 -19.15 -13.52
CA LEU A 255 13.15 -18.56 -12.35
C LEU A 255 14.68 -18.59 -12.51
N TYR A 256 15.35 -17.50 -12.16
CA TYR A 256 16.79 -17.35 -12.30
C TYR A 256 17.43 -17.11 -10.93
N ARG A 257 18.58 -17.73 -10.70
CA ARG A 257 19.37 -17.60 -9.46
C ARG A 257 20.81 -17.19 -9.81
N PRO A 258 21.45 -16.31 -9.03
CA PRO A 258 22.87 -16.01 -9.15
C PRO A 258 23.74 -17.28 -9.18
N GLY A 259 24.78 -17.27 -10.00
CA GLY A 259 25.74 -18.39 -10.11
C GLY A 259 25.22 -19.64 -10.84
N ARG A 260 23.95 -19.71 -11.24
CA ARG A 260 23.38 -20.84 -11.98
C ARG A 260 23.20 -20.51 -13.46
N LYS A 261 23.68 -21.39 -14.36
CA LYS A 261 23.58 -21.17 -15.82
C LYS A 261 22.16 -21.38 -16.35
N ASN A 262 21.49 -22.45 -15.90
CA ASN A 262 20.17 -22.85 -16.37
C ASN A 262 19.07 -22.32 -15.43
N PRO A 263 17.90 -21.92 -15.96
CA PRO A 263 16.77 -21.52 -15.13
C PRO A 263 16.29 -22.67 -14.23
N LEU A 264 15.68 -22.30 -13.12
CA LEU A 264 14.89 -23.16 -12.26
C LEU A 264 13.49 -23.27 -12.88
N LEU A 265 13.14 -24.48 -13.30
CA LEU A 265 11.79 -24.80 -13.77
C LEU A 265 11.04 -25.45 -12.61
N LEU A 266 9.89 -24.88 -12.27
CA LEU A 266 9.00 -25.42 -11.25
C LEU A 266 7.72 -25.92 -11.92
N ASP A 267 7.05 -26.85 -11.25
CA ASP A 267 5.70 -27.26 -11.63
C ASP A 267 4.74 -26.06 -11.68
N ARG A 268 3.80 -26.06 -12.63
CA ARG A 268 2.84 -24.95 -12.83
C ARG A 268 1.93 -24.72 -11.63
N HIS A 269 1.74 -25.73 -10.79
CA HIS A 269 0.96 -25.68 -9.55
C HIS A 269 1.84 -25.49 -8.31
N SER A 270 3.14 -25.28 -8.48
CA SER A 270 4.05 -25.01 -7.37
C SER A 270 3.62 -23.76 -6.60
N PRO A 271 3.38 -23.84 -5.27
CA PRO A 271 3.03 -22.68 -4.46
C PRO A 271 4.07 -21.57 -4.52
N VAL A 272 5.37 -21.94 -4.61
CA VAL A 272 6.48 -21.00 -4.75
C VAL A 272 6.37 -20.22 -6.06
N LEU A 273 6.11 -20.92 -7.17
CA LEU A 273 5.99 -20.28 -8.48
C LEU A 273 4.80 -19.32 -8.52
N LEU A 274 3.63 -19.80 -8.10
CA LEU A 274 2.39 -19.01 -8.09
C LEU A 274 2.53 -17.75 -7.21
N TYR A 275 3.25 -17.86 -6.09
CA TYR A 275 3.49 -16.71 -5.23
C TYR A 275 4.45 -15.68 -5.86
N LEU A 276 5.55 -16.12 -6.49
CA LEU A 276 6.46 -15.21 -7.18
C LEU A 276 5.81 -14.54 -8.40
N MET A 277 4.97 -15.26 -9.13
CA MET A 277 4.13 -14.68 -10.19
C MET A 277 3.23 -13.58 -9.64
N ARG A 278 2.57 -13.81 -8.50
CA ARG A 278 1.74 -12.79 -7.85
C ARG A 278 2.53 -11.53 -7.47
N ILE A 279 3.76 -11.69 -6.98
CA ILE A 279 4.63 -10.54 -6.66
C ILE A 279 4.98 -9.76 -7.92
N ARG A 280 5.40 -10.45 -8.99
CA ARG A 280 5.71 -9.83 -10.28
C ARG A 280 4.50 -9.12 -10.88
N ASP A 281 3.37 -9.80 -10.95
CA ASP A 281 2.14 -9.25 -11.53
C ASP A 281 1.68 -8.00 -10.77
N GLU A 282 1.92 -7.94 -9.45
CA GLU A 282 1.69 -6.75 -8.64
C GLU A 282 2.69 -5.61 -8.96
N ALA A 283 3.97 -5.92 -9.18
CA ALA A 283 4.97 -4.94 -9.63
C ALA A 283 4.59 -4.32 -10.98
N HIS A 284 4.20 -5.18 -11.92
CA HIS A 284 3.74 -4.80 -13.25
C HIS A 284 2.45 -3.95 -13.18
N ARG A 285 1.47 -4.38 -12.38
CA ARG A 285 0.23 -3.61 -12.14
C ARG A 285 0.54 -2.22 -11.56
N TYR A 286 1.49 -2.15 -10.63
CA TYR A 286 1.90 -0.89 -10.01
C TYR A 286 2.55 0.05 -11.05
N GLY A 287 3.42 -0.48 -11.93
CA GLY A 287 4.00 0.24 -13.07
C GLY A 287 2.98 0.76 -14.07
N ILE A 288 2.01 -0.08 -14.48
CA ILE A 288 0.92 0.34 -15.37
C ILE A 288 0.11 1.49 -14.74
N THR A 289 -0.12 1.45 -13.43
CA THR A 289 -0.94 2.45 -12.72
C THR A 289 -0.28 3.83 -12.77
N ILE A 290 1.03 3.92 -12.52
CA ILE A 290 1.75 5.20 -12.58
C ILE A 290 1.82 5.72 -14.02
N HIS A 291 2.02 4.84 -15.00
CA HIS A 291 2.04 5.23 -16.40
C HIS A 291 0.69 5.75 -16.90
N ARG A 292 -0.42 5.13 -16.49
CA ARG A 292 -1.75 5.65 -16.78
C ARG A 292 -1.94 7.05 -16.21
N ARG A 293 -1.48 7.29 -14.98
CA ARG A 293 -1.53 8.61 -14.33
C ARG A 293 -0.67 9.64 -15.06
N LEU A 294 0.55 9.28 -15.46
CA LEU A 294 1.47 10.14 -16.19
C LEU A 294 0.92 10.50 -17.58
N ARG A 295 0.47 9.52 -18.36
CA ARG A 295 -0.19 9.75 -19.66
C ARG A 295 -1.42 10.64 -19.55
N GLY A 296 -2.25 10.44 -18.52
CA GLY A 296 -3.40 11.31 -18.27
C GLY A 296 -2.97 12.77 -18.07
N LYS A 297 -1.93 13.00 -17.27
CA LYS A 297 -1.39 14.35 -17.06
C LYS A 297 -0.77 14.95 -18.33
N GLU A 298 0.00 14.19 -19.10
CA GLU A 298 0.63 14.65 -20.34
C GLU A 298 -0.40 14.96 -21.44
N SER A 299 -1.39 14.09 -21.62
CA SER A 299 -2.48 14.30 -22.59
C SER A 299 -3.26 15.56 -22.27
N LEU A 300 -3.65 15.73 -21.00
CA LEU A 300 -4.35 16.94 -20.54
C LEU A 300 -3.48 18.19 -20.66
N THR A 301 -2.18 18.07 -20.42
CA THR A 301 -1.20 19.15 -20.59
C THR A 301 -1.12 19.60 -22.05
N SER A 302 -0.99 18.64 -22.97
CA SER A 302 -0.93 18.90 -24.40
C SER A 302 -2.24 19.51 -24.90
N ALA A 303 -3.39 19.02 -24.41
CA ALA A 303 -4.70 19.58 -24.77
C ALA A 303 -4.82 21.06 -24.37
N LEU A 304 -4.34 21.46 -23.18
CA LEU A 304 -4.35 22.87 -22.79
C LEU A 304 -3.39 23.73 -23.64
N GLU A 305 -2.21 23.21 -23.98
CA GLU A 305 -1.20 23.95 -24.77
C GLU A 305 -1.59 24.13 -26.24
N GLN A 306 -2.52 23.31 -26.76
CA GLN A 306 -3.07 23.45 -28.10
C GLN A 306 -4.13 24.56 -28.23
N ILE A 307 -4.62 25.10 -27.10
CA ILE A 307 -5.65 26.14 -27.11
C ILE A 307 -5.00 27.48 -27.49
N PRO A 308 -5.43 28.13 -28.59
CA PRO A 308 -4.90 29.42 -28.98
C PRO A 308 -5.01 30.43 -27.83
N GLY A 309 -3.89 31.01 -27.40
CA GLY A 309 -3.84 31.94 -26.28
C GLY A 309 -3.56 31.31 -24.91
N VAL A 310 -3.46 29.99 -24.78
CA VAL A 310 -3.03 29.31 -23.54
C VAL A 310 -1.59 28.82 -23.70
N GLY A 311 -0.63 29.72 -23.45
CA GLY A 311 0.79 29.36 -23.39
C GLY A 311 1.20 28.80 -22.02
N LYS A 312 2.49 28.40 -21.89
CA LYS A 312 3.08 27.86 -20.64
C LYS A 312 2.77 28.70 -19.39
N GLY A 313 2.87 30.02 -19.47
CA GLY A 313 2.62 30.91 -18.32
C GLY A 313 1.16 30.92 -17.85
N ARG A 314 0.19 30.87 -18.77
CA ARG A 314 -1.25 30.80 -18.42
C ARG A 314 -1.66 29.43 -17.88
N LYS A 315 -1.03 28.37 -18.38
CA LYS A 315 -1.17 27.01 -17.84
C LYS A 315 -0.64 26.92 -16.40
N GLU A 316 0.54 27.46 -16.12
CA GLU A 316 1.10 27.49 -14.77
C GLU A 316 0.21 28.26 -13.80
N LEU A 317 -0.38 29.39 -14.25
CA LEU A 317 -1.37 30.13 -13.48
C LEU A 317 -2.61 29.29 -13.16
N LEU A 318 -3.21 28.64 -14.16
CA LEU A 318 -4.36 27.74 -13.96
C LEU A 318 -4.03 26.60 -12.98
N LEU A 319 -2.85 26.00 -13.12
CA LEU A 319 -2.39 24.93 -12.22
C LEU A 319 -2.13 25.42 -10.79
N ARG A 320 -1.64 26.65 -10.64
CA ARG A 320 -1.37 27.24 -9.33
C ARG A 320 -2.67 27.58 -8.59
N GLU A 321 -3.62 28.21 -9.29
CA GLU A 321 -4.88 28.65 -8.67
C GLU A 321 -5.88 27.48 -8.47
N LEU A 322 -5.96 26.54 -9.42
CA LEU A 322 -6.88 25.39 -9.35
C LEU A 322 -6.21 24.12 -8.80
N GLY A 323 -4.90 24.15 -8.56
CA GLY A 323 -4.14 23.10 -7.87
C GLY A 323 -3.86 21.82 -8.67
N SER A 324 -4.74 21.40 -9.59
CA SER A 324 -4.52 20.19 -10.40
C SER A 324 -5.17 20.23 -11.78
N MET A 325 -4.58 19.50 -12.74
CA MET A 325 -5.16 19.33 -14.08
C MET A 325 -6.58 18.77 -14.07
N GLN A 326 -6.89 17.84 -13.16
CA GLN A 326 -8.26 17.31 -13.03
C GLN A 326 -9.25 18.38 -12.60
N ARG A 327 -8.84 19.28 -11.68
CA ARG A 327 -9.70 20.39 -11.27
C ARG A 327 -9.90 21.39 -12.41
N ILE A 328 -8.88 21.65 -13.23
CA ILE A 328 -9.02 22.50 -14.42
C ILE A 328 -10.04 21.91 -15.41
N VAL A 329 -10.03 20.60 -15.61
CA VAL A 329 -11.00 19.91 -16.47
C VAL A 329 -12.42 19.98 -15.89
N GLN A 330 -12.58 19.86 -14.57
CA GLN A 330 -13.91 19.89 -13.92
C GLN A 330 -14.43 21.31 -13.64
N ALA A 331 -13.58 22.33 -13.76
CA ALA A 331 -13.91 23.69 -13.39
C ALA A 331 -14.99 24.29 -14.31
N SER A 332 -15.87 25.11 -13.74
CA SER A 332 -16.85 25.85 -14.52
C SER A 332 -16.19 26.98 -15.33
N VAL A 333 -16.91 27.54 -16.31
CA VAL A 333 -16.43 28.70 -17.08
C VAL A 333 -16.13 29.89 -16.16
N GLU A 334 -16.94 30.08 -15.13
CA GLU A 334 -16.78 31.14 -14.13
C GLU A 334 -15.53 30.93 -13.29
N GLU A 335 -15.26 29.70 -12.84
CA GLU A 335 -14.06 29.36 -12.05
C GLU A 335 -12.78 29.53 -12.88
N LEU A 336 -12.79 29.12 -14.15
CA LEU A 336 -11.68 29.33 -15.08
C LEU A 336 -11.46 30.83 -15.35
N GLY A 337 -12.55 31.61 -15.45
CA GLY A 337 -12.51 33.05 -15.68
C GLY A 337 -12.05 33.87 -14.48
N ALA A 338 -12.22 33.34 -13.26
CA ALA A 338 -11.75 33.95 -12.02
C ALA A 338 -10.21 33.94 -11.88
N VAL A 339 -9.52 33.08 -12.63
CA VAL A 339 -8.06 33.03 -12.63
C VAL A 339 -7.48 34.28 -13.32
N ALA A 340 -6.68 35.03 -12.55
CA ALA A 340 -6.05 36.26 -13.01
C ALA A 340 -5.20 36.02 -14.28
N GLY A 341 -5.56 36.66 -15.38
CA GLY A 341 -4.86 36.55 -16.67
C GLY A 341 -5.49 35.61 -17.70
N ILE A 342 -6.59 34.93 -17.36
CA ILE A 342 -7.41 34.14 -18.29
C ILE A 342 -8.56 35.00 -18.82
N GLY A 343 -9.40 35.53 -17.92
CA GLY A 343 -10.58 36.32 -18.29
C GLY A 343 -11.70 35.49 -18.93
N PRO A 344 -12.91 36.05 -19.10
CA PRO A 344 -14.11 35.29 -19.46
C PRO A 344 -14.06 34.68 -20.87
N ALA A 345 -13.46 35.39 -21.84
CA ALA A 345 -13.39 34.92 -23.22
C ALA A 345 -12.47 33.68 -23.38
N LEU A 346 -11.30 33.70 -22.73
CA LEU A 346 -10.38 32.55 -22.78
C LEU A 346 -10.89 31.39 -21.92
N ALA A 347 -11.58 31.68 -20.81
CA ALA A 347 -12.21 30.65 -19.98
C ALA A 347 -13.27 29.85 -20.75
N ALA A 348 -14.12 30.53 -21.52
CA ALA A 348 -15.10 29.87 -22.38
C ALA A 348 -14.43 29.01 -23.47
N GLN A 349 -13.33 29.48 -24.06
CA GLN A 349 -12.54 28.70 -25.03
C GLN A 349 -11.89 27.48 -24.39
N ILE A 350 -11.33 27.61 -23.19
CA ILE A 350 -10.74 26.50 -22.45
C ILE A 350 -11.80 25.45 -22.13
N TRP A 351 -12.91 25.89 -21.56
CA TRP A 351 -14.00 24.98 -21.19
C TRP A 351 -14.56 24.26 -22.42
N ALA A 352 -14.80 24.98 -23.52
CA ALA A 352 -15.28 24.42 -24.77
C ALA A 352 -14.29 23.44 -25.41
N HIS A 353 -12.97 23.67 -25.30
CA HIS A 353 -11.98 22.74 -25.83
C HIS A 353 -11.88 21.46 -24.98
N LEU A 354 -12.04 21.57 -23.66
CA LEU A 354 -11.96 20.43 -22.74
C LEU A 354 -13.23 19.57 -22.73
N HIS A 355 -14.40 20.14 -23.03
CA HIS A 355 -15.71 19.44 -22.99
C HIS A 355 -16.36 19.28 -24.37
N GLY A 356 -15.91 20.00 -25.39
CA GLY A 356 -16.49 19.97 -26.74
C GLY A 356 -16.06 18.78 -27.61
N GLY A 357 -15.33 17.82 -27.03
CA GLY A 357 -14.94 16.56 -27.67
C GLY A 357 -15.90 15.39 -27.44
N GLU A 358 -16.96 15.55 -26.63
CA GLU A 358 -18.05 14.56 -26.55
C GLU A 358 -19.02 14.75 -27.71
N LYS A 359 -18.74 14.07 -28.84
CA LYS A 359 -19.75 13.70 -29.83
C LYS A 359 -19.54 12.28 -30.30
#